data_AF-A0A2V8H110-F1
#
_entry.id   AF-A0A2V8H110-F1
#
_cell.length_a   1.000
_cell.length_b   1.000
_cell.length_c   1.000
_cell.angle_alpha   90.00
_cell.angle_beta   90.00
_cell.angle_gamma   90.00
#
_symmetry.space_group_name_H-M   'P 1'
#
loop_
_entity.id
_entity.type
_entity.pdbx_description
1 polymer ?
#
loop_
_entity_poly.entity_id
_entity_poly.type
_entity_poly.pdbx_seq_one_letter_code
_entity_poly.pdbx_strand_id
1 'polypeptide(L)' 'MTEEELRALVRQAIARVRTHGSAGRVLVDPPDRPALHASHAMFQVTSGADEAGPCIIEPAVPCNHCGYCKSLGH' A
#
# COMPACT_ATOMS: atom_id res chain seq x y z
N MET A 1 -28.75 -1.75 16.58
CA MET A 1 -27.81 -0.74 16.05
C MET A 1 -28.59 0.22 15.17
N THR A 2 -28.59 1.51 15.50
CA THR A 2 -29.29 2.55 14.72
C THR A 2 -28.35 3.21 13.71
N GLU A 3 -28.93 3.97 12.78
CA GLU A 3 -28.17 4.69 11.76
C GLU A 3 -27.24 5.76 12.38
N GLU A 4 -27.69 6.38 13.48
CA GLU A 4 -26.93 7.36 14.24
C GLU A 4 -25.69 6.72 14.88
N GLU A 5 -25.84 5.52 15.42
CA GLU A 5 -24.73 4.74 16.00
C GLU A 5 -23.70 4.36 14.93
N LEU A 6 -24.15 3.98 13.73
CA LEU A 6 -23.28 3.68 12.60
C LEU A 6 -22.50 4.93 12.15
N ARG A 7 -23.18 6.08 12.02
CA ARG A 7 -22.53 7.36 11.64
C ARG A 7 -21.50 7.79 12.68
N ALA A 8 -21.75 7.57 13.97
CA ALA A 8 -20.81 7.87 15.05
C ALA A 8 -19.54 7.00 14.94
N LEU A 9 -19.70 5.71 14.67
CA LEU A 9 -18.57 4.78 14.48
C LEU A 9 -17.71 5.15 13.28
N VAL A 10 -18.32 5.48 12.14
CA VAL A 10 -17.60 5.91 10.93
C VAL A 10 -16.80 7.19 11.19
N ARG A 11 -17.39 8.18 11.86
CA ARG A 11 -16.69 9.43 12.21
C ARG A 11 -15.49 9.17 13.12
N GLN A 12 -15.63 8.28 14.11
CA GLN A 12 -14.52 7.91 14.99
C GLN A 12 -13.41 7.17 14.22
N ALA A 13 -13.76 6.27 13.29
CA ALA A 13 -12.78 5.58 12.46
C ALA A 13 -11.99 6.54 11.58
N ILE A 14 -12.68 7.50 10.93
CA ILE A 14 -12.03 8.56 10.12
C ILE A 14 -11.10 9.42 10.97
N ALA A 15 -11.54 9.81 12.19
CA ALA A 15 -10.72 10.61 13.10
C ALA A 15 -9.44 9.85 13.49
N ARG A 16 -9.54 8.56 13.83
CA ARG A 16 -8.40 7.71 14.17
C ARG A 16 -7.43 7.56 13.00
N VAL A 17 -7.92 7.38 11.77
CA VAL A 17 -7.06 7.31 10.58
C VAL A 17 -6.33 8.63 10.34
N ARG A 18 -6.98 9.78 10.56
CA ARG A 18 -6.35 11.09 10.43
C ARG A 18 -5.29 11.36 11.49
N THR A 19 -5.50 10.91 12.73
CA THR A 19 -4.52 11.10 13.81
C THR A 19 -3.38 10.09 13.74
N HIS A 20 -3.63 8.84 13.33
CA HIS A 20 -2.61 7.79 13.18
C HIS A 20 -1.89 7.81 11.84
N GLY A 21 -2.36 8.56 10.84
CA GLY A 21 -1.67 8.77 9.56
C GLY A 21 -0.31 9.50 9.66
N SER A 22 0.10 9.90 10.86
CA SER A 22 1.40 10.55 11.14
C SER A 22 2.38 9.67 11.94
N ALA A 23 1.99 8.45 12.33
CA ALA A 23 2.88 7.54 13.05
C ALA A 23 3.47 6.50 12.10
N GLY A 24 4.55 6.88 11.39
CA GLY A 24 5.46 5.90 10.78
C GLY A 24 5.60 5.93 9.26
N ARG A 25 5.87 7.08 8.66
CA ARG A 25 6.76 7.14 7.50
C ARG A 25 7.82 8.18 7.81
N VAL A 26 9.05 7.73 8.01
CA VAL A 26 10.21 8.60 7.82
C VAL A 26 10.14 9.02 6.36
N LEU A 27 9.56 10.20 6.13
CA LEU A 27 9.68 10.90 4.86
C LEU A 27 11.14 11.35 4.80
N VAL A 28 12.00 10.48 4.31
CA VAL A 28 13.19 10.95 3.62
C VAL A 28 12.63 11.80 2.49
N ASP A 29 12.87 13.11 2.58
CA ASP A 29 12.49 14.07 1.54
C ASP A 29 12.96 13.51 0.19
N PRO A 30 12.06 13.15 -0.74
CA PRO A 30 12.49 12.60 -2.00
C PRO A 30 13.21 13.73 -2.75
N PRO A 31 14.46 13.53 -3.21
CA PRO A 31 15.10 14.52 -4.08
C PRO A 31 14.20 14.69 -5.29
N ASP A 32 13.76 15.93 -5.56
CA ASP A 32 12.89 16.38 -6.65
C ASP A 32 12.77 15.34 -7.79
N ARG A 33 11.86 14.37 -7.59
CA ARG A 33 11.73 13.26 -8.53
C ARG A 33 10.83 13.76 -9.64
N PRO A 34 11.23 13.62 -10.92
CA PRO A 34 10.34 13.94 -12.03
C PRO A 34 9.02 13.20 -11.78
N ALA A 35 7.89 13.85 -12.09
CA ALA A 35 6.57 13.28 -11.92
C ALA A 35 6.45 11.98 -12.73
N LEU A 36 6.86 10.87 -12.13
CA LEU A 36 6.76 9.54 -12.70
C LEU A 36 5.27 9.27 -12.82
N HIS A 37 4.81 9.07 -14.05
CA HIS A 37 3.43 8.69 -14.32
C HIS A 37 3.06 7.50 -13.40
N ALA A 38 1.85 7.49 -12.84
CA ALA A 38 1.46 6.52 -11.82
C ALA A 38 1.65 5.05 -12.24
N SER A 39 1.72 4.77 -13.54
CA SER A 39 2.08 3.45 -14.11
C SER A 39 3.52 3.00 -13.80
N HIS A 40 4.44 3.94 -13.58
CA HIS A 40 5.81 3.67 -13.13
C HIS A 40 5.95 3.68 -11.60
N ALA A 41 4.85 3.92 -10.87
CA ALA A 41 4.91 3.91 -9.42
C ALA A 41 5.15 2.48 -8.94
N MET A 42 6.12 2.33 -8.03
CA MET A 42 6.35 1.04 -7.41
C MET A 42 5.33 0.77 -6.31
N PHE A 43 4.70 -0.40 -6.32
CA PHE A 43 3.80 -0.79 -5.24
C PHE A 43 4.60 -1.04 -3.95
N GLN A 44 4.06 -0.57 -2.83
CA GLN A 44 4.54 -0.94 -1.51
C GLN A 44 4.01 -2.34 -1.19
N VAL A 45 4.73 -3.36 -1.64
CA VAL A 45 4.46 -4.76 -1.27
C VAL A 45 4.98 -4.98 0.14
N THR A 46 4.13 -5.49 1.04
CA THR A 46 4.54 -5.81 2.42
C THR A 46 5.67 -6.83 2.40
N SER A 47 6.81 -6.49 3.03
CA SER A 47 7.96 -7.40 3.17
C SER A 47 7.49 -8.71 3.82
N GLY A 48 7.51 -9.79 3.05
CA GLY A 48 6.95 -11.10 3.42
C GLY A 48 6.28 -11.83 2.25
N ALA A 49 5.79 -11.11 1.23
CA ALA A 49 5.44 -11.71 -0.07
C ALA A 49 6.68 -12.09 -0.90
N ASP A 50 7.85 -11.62 -0.46
CA ASP A 50 9.16 -11.79 -1.07
C ASP A 50 9.93 -12.97 -0.46
N GLU A 51 9.30 -13.98 0.17
CA GLU A 51 10.05 -15.08 0.83
C GLU A 51 9.55 -16.47 0.37
N ALA A 52 9.35 -16.65 -0.94
CA ALA A 52 8.84 -17.89 -1.57
C ALA A 52 7.32 -18.15 -1.45
N GLY A 53 6.51 -17.10 -1.33
CA GLY A 53 5.04 -17.18 -1.47
C GLY A 53 4.57 -17.27 -2.94
N PRO A 54 3.26 -17.44 -3.18
CA PRO A 54 2.69 -17.33 -4.52
C PRO A 54 2.87 -15.92 -5.10
N CYS A 55 3.06 -15.80 -6.41
CA CYS A 55 3.21 -14.51 -7.09
C CYS A 55 1.92 -13.69 -6.94
N ILE A 56 2.04 -12.39 -6.62
CA ILE A 56 0.89 -11.52 -6.38
C ILE A 56 0.05 -11.26 -7.65
N ILE A 57 0.67 -11.35 -8.82
CA ILE A 57 0.03 -11.13 -10.13
C ILE A 57 -0.46 -12.47 -10.71
N GLU A 58 0.26 -13.56 -10.42
CA GLU A 58 -0.07 -14.93 -10.86
C GLU A 58 -0.04 -15.91 -9.67
N PRO A 59 -1.11 -15.98 -8.84
CA PRO A 59 -1.10 -16.77 -7.60
C PRO A 59 -0.85 -18.27 -7.77
N ALA A 60 -1.02 -18.79 -8.99
CA ALA A 60 -0.73 -20.19 -9.33
C ALA A 60 0.78 -20.48 -9.51
N VAL A 61 1.63 -19.45 -9.54
CA VAL A 61 3.07 -19.55 -9.81
C VAL A 61 3.86 -19.15 -8.55
N PRO A 62 4.94 -19.85 -8.18
CA PRO A 62 5.80 -19.43 -7.07
C PRO A 62 6.54 -18.12 -7.41
N CYS A 63 6.63 -17.21 -6.44
CA CYS A 63 7.37 -15.97 -6.60
C CYS A 63 8.87 -16.25 -6.77
N ASN A 64 9.46 -15.74 -7.86
CA ASN A 64 10.89 -15.80 -8.14
C ASN A 64 11.59 -14.43 -8.00
N HIS A 65 10.91 -13.46 -7.37
CA HIS A 65 11.45 -12.13 -7.09
C HIS A 65 11.86 -11.34 -8.35
N CYS A 66 11.19 -11.58 -9.47
CA CYS A 66 11.43 -10.84 -10.73
C CYS A 66 11.17 -9.33 -10.63
N GLY A 67 10.52 -8.85 -9.57
CA GLY A 67 10.23 -7.44 -9.35
C GLY A 67 8.99 -6.92 -10.06
N TYR A 68 8.31 -7.74 -10.88
CA TYR A 68 7.08 -7.35 -11.58
C TYR A 68 5.92 -7.05 -10.61
N CYS A 69 5.87 -7.69 -9.45
CA CYS A 69 4.93 -7.33 -8.39
C CYS A 69 5.11 -5.89 -7.86
N LYS A 70 6.30 -5.33 -8.05
CA LYS A 70 6.68 -4.00 -7.55
C LYS A 70 6.52 -2.93 -8.61
N SER A 71 6.34 -3.24 -9.89
CA SER A 71 6.13 -2.27 -10.96
C SER A 71 4.98 -2.73 -11.85
N LEU A 72 4.04 -1.85 -12.20
CA LEU A 72 3.10 -2.11 -13.31
C LEU A 72 3.85 -2.03 -14.64
N GLY A 73 4.91 -2.84 -14.78
CA GLY A 73 5.84 -2.82 -15.88
C GLY A 73 5.11 -3.05 -17.20
N HIS A 74 5.38 -2.18 -18.16
CA HIS A 74 5.39 -2.60 -19.55
C HIS A 74 6.69 -3.36 -19.82
#